data_AF-A0A1F6XNE8-F1
#
_entry.id   AF-A0A1F6XNE8-F1
#
_cell.length_a   1.000
_cell.length_b   1.000
_cell.length_c   1.000
_cell.angle_alpha   90.00
_cell.angle_beta   90.00
_cell.angle_gamma   90.00
#
_symmetry.space_group_name_H-M   'P 1'
#
loop_
_entity.id
_entity.type
_entity.pdbx_description
1 polymer ?
#
loop_
_entity_poly.entity_id
_entity_poly.type
_entity_poly.pdbx_seq_one_letter_code
_entity_poly.pdbx_strand_id
1 'polypeptide(L)'
;MDQKELQEKIALYYSKLPQKVQEMFSSMGWLETLKTISQKYNLNDEQIETLGTETTLVLLGIIHLVEYEENITNELKLSVDSTDKMLMEIEESIIKTIRPQLVEAFEANKKGEIEQVPEIEQKLNGSFEKFPKGIEDIVKKSNYQAILYDIAKGYNLTVAQMDILEKAITDLIIGKTHPDEFENYLKSDLKVPSETVGKLVKDINEKIFLKIRELLKLMNTPRGNSPLEEYPSGGGGQTYPPHSDFGRSTPQEGNSDTKVLNTAGIEIIPQRLQQLELEAGKIPENREDILNKIEKPEAVHPILVEKLSGSVQTGVTKTEHSLENLTRPANEASLPIPQKPKVDPYREIPE
;
A
#
# COMPACT_ATOMS: atom_id res chain seq x y z
N MET A 1 -19.93 0.04 5.28
CA MET A 1 -20.33 0.68 4.02
C MET A 1 -21.80 0.47 3.85
N ASP A 2 -22.53 1.52 3.50
CA ASP A 2 -23.95 1.35 3.17
C ASP A 2 -24.10 0.79 1.73
N GLN A 3 -25.29 0.27 1.40
CA GLN A 3 -25.56 -0.32 0.09
C GLN A 3 -25.36 0.68 -1.07
N LYS A 4 -25.57 1.98 -0.82
CA LYS A 4 -25.47 3.02 -1.83
C LYS A 4 -24.01 3.33 -2.15
N GLU A 5 -23.18 3.50 -1.13
CA GLU A 5 -21.72 3.62 -1.23
C GLU A 5 -21.10 2.43 -1.98
N LEU A 6 -21.63 1.22 -1.75
CA LEU A 6 -21.22 0.03 -2.47
C LEU A 6 -21.53 0.13 -3.97
N GLN A 7 -22.76 0.51 -4.31
CA GLN A 7 -23.19 0.69 -5.71
C GLN A 7 -22.40 1.81 -6.40
N GLU A 8 -22.11 2.90 -5.69
CA GLU A 8 -21.26 3.99 -6.17
C GLU A 8 -19.84 3.51 -6.46
N LYS A 9 -19.24 2.70 -5.58
CA LYS A 9 -17.93 2.07 -5.83
C LYS A 9 -17.95 1.14 -7.03
N ILE A 10 -18.95 0.27 -7.14
CA ILE A 10 -19.07 -0.64 -8.30
C ILE A 10 -19.18 0.16 -9.60
N ALA A 11 -20.03 1.20 -9.62
CA ALA A 11 -20.18 2.07 -10.78
C ALA A 11 -18.88 2.81 -11.13
N LEU A 12 -18.12 3.24 -10.11
CA LEU A 12 -16.83 3.89 -10.27
C LEU A 12 -15.83 2.95 -10.96
N TYR A 13 -15.61 1.74 -10.44
CA TYR A 13 -14.67 0.79 -11.04
C TYR A 13 -15.14 0.32 -12.42
N TYR A 14 -16.44 0.05 -12.59
CA TYR A 14 -17.00 -0.29 -13.89
C TYR A 14 -16.71 0.79 -14.95
N SER A 15 -16.85 2.07 -14.61
CA SER A 15 -16.56 3.18 -15.53
C SER A 15 -15.11 3.28 -15.97
N LYS A 16 -14.17 2.70 -15.18
CA LYS A 16 -12.73 2.68 -15.46
C LYS A 16 -12.31 1.46 -16.29
N LEU A 17 -13.18 0.48 -16.46
CA LEU A 17 -12.86 -0.74 -17.21
C LEU A 17 -12.67 -0.46 -18.71
N PRO A 18 -11.74 -1.18 -19.38
CA PRO A 18 -11.69 -1.20 -20.84
C PRO A 18 -13.02 -1.65 -21.45
N GLN A 19 -13.40 -1.07 -22.60
CA GLN A 19 -14.70 -1.31 -23.24
C GLN A 19 -15.02 -2.81 -23.41
N LYS A 20 -14.04 -3.62 -23.82
CA LYS A 20 -14.23 -5.07 -23.98
C LYS A 20 -14.64 -5.78 -22.67
N VAL A 21 -14.09 -5.33 -21.54
CA VAL A 21 -14.44 -5.88 -20.22
C VAL A 21 -15.82 -5.38 -19.80
N GLN A 22 -16.13 -4.11 -20.05
CA GLN A 22 -17.47 -3.56 -19.81
C GLN A 22 -18.57 -4.32 -20.55
N GLU A 23 -18.34 -4.63 -21.83
CA GLU A 23 -19.27 -5.41 -22.66
C GLU A 23 -19.45 -6.83 -22.11
N MET A 24 -18.35 -7.50 -21.74
CA MET A 24 -18.38 -8.84 -21.14
C MET A 24 -19.11 -8.84 -19.79
N PHE A 25 -18.80 -7.87 -18.92
CA PHE A 25 -19.44 -7.72 -17.62
C PHE A 25 -20.94 -7.45 -17.76
N SER A 26 -21.32 -6.50 -18.62
CA SER A 26 -22.72 -6.13 -18.89
C SER A 26 -23.54 -7.23 -19.56
N SER A 27 -22.89 -8.14 -20.28
CA SER A 27 -23.60 -9.26 -20.91
C SER A 27 -24.25 -10.20 -19.89
N MET A 28 -23.75 -10.18 -18.64
CA MET A 28 -24.12 -11.13 -17.57
C MET A 28 -23.93 -12.61 -17.95
N GLY A 29 -23.35 -12.93 -19.12
CA GLY A 29 -23.13 -14.32 -19.54
C GLY A 29 -22.16 -15.07 -18.63
N TRP A 30 -21.24 -14.36 -17.99
CA TRP A 30 -20.31 -14.92 -17.01
C TRP A 30 -21.02 -15.45 -15.76
N LEU A 31 -22.17 -14.87 -15.35
CA LEU A 31 -22.95 -15.36 -14.21
C LEU A 31 -23.57 -16.73 -14.49
N GLU A 32 -24.10 -16.94 -15.69
CA GLU A 32 -24.65 -18.26 -16.08
C GLU A 32 -23.56 -19.33 -16.18
N THR A 33 -22.38 -18.95 -16.69
CA THR A 33 -21.20 -19.82 -16.66
C THR A 33 -20.81 -20.16 -15.22
N LEU A 34 -20.75 -19.17 -14.33
CA LEU A 34 -20.41 -19.36 -12.92
C LEU A 34 -21.43 -20.22 -12.17
N LYS A 35 -22.72 -20.06 -12.49
CA LYS A 35 -23.81 -20.91 -11.99
C LYS A 35 -23.66 -22.36 -12.45
N THR A 36 -23.28 -22.58 -13.71
CA THR A 36 -23.02 -23.93 -14.24
C THR A 36 -21.83 -24.57 -13.54
N ILE A 37 -20.75 -23.82 -13.34
CA ILE A 37 -19.54 -24.27 -12.63
C ILE A 37 -19.88 -24.60 -11.17
N SER A 38 -20.55 -23.70 -10.45
CA SER A 38 -20.91 -23.94 -9.05
C SER A 38 -21.78 -25.19 -8.84
N GLN A 39 -22.73 -25.43 -9.73
CA GLN A 39 -23.53 -26.67 -9.72
C GLN A 39 -22.66 -27.91 -9.96
N LYS A 40 -21.71 -27.85 -10.91
CA LYS A 40 -20.80 -28.95 -11.22
C LYS A 40 -19.91 -29.35 -10.05
N TYR A 41 -19.50 -28.38 -9.23
CA TYR A 41 -18.68 -28.61 -8.02
C TYR A 41 -19.50 -28.75 -6.73
N ASN A 42 -20.84 -28.81 -6.82
CA ASN A 42 -21.76 -28.94 -5.69
C ASN A 42 -21.54 -27.88 -4.60
N LEU A 43 -21.30 -26.63 -5.01
CA LEU A 43 -21.15 -25.53 -4.07
C LEU A 43 -22.48 -25.27 -3.35
N ASN A 44 -22.41 -24.97 -2.05
CA ASN A 44 -23.54 -24.48 -1.29
C ASN A 44 -23.78 -22.98 -1.53
N ASP A 45 -24.90 -22.45 -1.03
CA ASP A 45 -25.30 -21.05 -1.28
C ASP A 45 -24.24 -20.02 -0.83
N GLU A 46 -23.59 -20.26 0.32
CA GLU A 46 -22.51 -19.39 0.84
C GLU A 46 -21.28 -19.42 -0.08
N GLN A 47 -20.88 -20.60 -0.54
CA GLN A 47 -19.78 -20.79 -1.49
C GLN A 47 -20.09 -20.16 -2.85
N ILE A 48 -21.34 -20.24 -3.31
CA ILE A 48 -21.80 -19.60 -4.54
C ILE A 48 -21.69 -18.07 -4.41
N GLU A 49 -22.10 -17.53 -3.27
CA GLU A 49 -22.01 -16.08 -2.98
C GLU A 49 -20.55 -15.61 -2.95
N THR A 50 -19.67 -16.33 -2.24
CA THR A 50 -18.23 -16.05 -2.21
C THR A 50 -17.63 -16.10 -3.62
N LEU A 51 -17.89 -17.17 -4.38
CA LEU A 51 -17.36 -17.32 -5.74
C LEU A 51 -17.85 -16.19 -6.65
N GLY A 52 -19.13 -15.83 -6.58
CA GLY A 52 -19.72 -14.71 -7.33
C GLY A 52 -19.11 -13.37 -6.96
N THR A 53 -18.88 -13.13 -5.68
CA THR A 53 -18.27 -11.91 -5.16
C THR A 53 -16.84 -11.75 -5.66
N GLU A 54 -15.98 -12.73 -5.42
CA GLU A 54 -14.57 -12.69 -5.83
C GLU A 54 -14.43 -12.60 -7.36
N THR A 55 -15.27 -13.32 -8.11
CA THR A 55 -15.30 -13.22 -9.59
C THR A 55 -15.70 -11.81 -10.03
N THR A 56 -16.67 -11.17 -9.36
CA THR A 56 -17.06 -9.79 -9.64
C THR A 56 -15.90 -8.83 -9.39
N LEU A 57 -15.19 -8.98 -8.26
CA LEU A 57 -14.07 -8.11 -7.89
C LEU A 57 -12.92 -8.19 -8.91
N VAL A 58 -12.59 -9.40 -9.39
CA VAL A 58 -11.53 -9.55 -10.40
C VAL A 58 -11.98 -9.01 -11.76
N LEU A 59 -13.25 -9.18 -12.14
CA LEU A 59 -13.79 -8.59 -13.38
C LEU A 59 -13.87 -7.07 -13.36
N LEU A 60 -14.04 -6.47 -12.18
CA LEU A 60 -13.94 -5.03 -11.97
C LEU A 60 -12.49 -4.51 -11.90
N GLY A 61 -11.50 -5.40 -11.94
CA GLY A 61 -10.09 -5.06 -11.80
C GLY A 61 -9.76 -4.47 -10.42
N ILE A 62 -10.50 -4.88 -9.38
CA ILE A 62 -10.28 -4.40 -8.00
C ILE A 62 -9.21 -5.26 -7.31
N ILE A 63 -9.23 -6.57 -7.58
CA ILE A 63 -8.23 -7.53 -7.09
C ILE A 63 -7.45 -8.13 -8.26
N HIS A 64 -6.22 -8.58 -7.98
CA HIS A 64 -5.38 -9.23 -8.98
C HIS A 64 -5.76 -10.70 -9.15
N LEU A 65 -5.47 -11.30 -10.32
CA LEU A 65 -5.79 -12.71 -10.61
C LEU A 65 -5.17 -13.70 -9.60
N VAL A 66 -3.94 -13.43 -9.15
CA VAL A 66 -3.27 -14.26 -8.14
C VAL A 66 -3.99 -14.20 -6.79
N GLU A 67 -4.47 -13.01 -6.40
CA GLU A 67 -5.22 -12.82 -5.17
C GLU A 67 -6.61 -13.46 -5.26
N TYR A 68 -7.24 -13.40 -6.42
CA TYR A 68 -8.48 -14.12 -6.70
C TYR A 68 -8.33 -15.64 -6.47
N GLU A 69 -7.28 -16.26 -7.01
CA GLU A 69 -7.00 -17.69 -6.78
C GLU A 69 -6.78 -18.02 -5.29
N GLU A 70 -6.04 -17.17 -4.58
CA GLU A 70 -5.79 -17.31 -3.14
C GLU A 70 -7.09 -17.19 -2.32
N ASN A 71 -7.92 -16.18 -2.60
CA ASN A 71 -9.19 -15.95 -1.92
C ASN A 71 -10.14 -17.14 -2.12
N ILE A 72 -10.29 -17.63 -3.36
CA ILE A 72 -11.15 -18.79 -3.66
C ILE A 72 -10.67 -20.04 -2.93
N THR A 73 -9.35 -20.27 -2.89
CA THR A 73 -8.76 -21.42 -2.21
C THR A 73 -9.00 -21.38 -0.69
N ASN A 74 -8.83 -20.20 -0.09
CA ASN A 74 -8.96 -20.01 1.35
C ASN A 74 -10.42 -20.02 1.83
N GLU A 75 -11.34 -19.44 1.05
CA GLU A 75 -12.71 -19.16 1.51
C GLU A 75 -13.69 -20.27 1.18
N LEU A 76 -13.56 -20.94 0.02
CA LEU A 76 -14.50 -21.99 -0.34
C LEU A 76 -14.29 -23.28 0.46
N LYS A 77 -13.13 -23.48 1.08
CA LYS A 77 -12.79 -24.66 1.91
C LYS A 77 -13.04 -26.00 1.18
N LEU A 78 -12.84 -26.01 -0.13
CA LEU A 78 -12.89 -27.22 -0.96
C LEU A 78 -11.56 -27.96 -0.89
N SER A 79 -11.49 -29.17 -1.44
CA SER A 79 -10.20 -29.82 -1.66
C SER A 79 -9.38 -29.04 -2.70
N VAL A 80 -8.05 -29.05 -2.56
CA VAL A 80 -7.12 -28.38 -3.48
C VAL A 80 -7.39 -28.81 -4.93
N ASP A 81 -7.43 -30.13 -5.19
CA ASP A 81 -7.75 -30.68 -6.53
C ASP A 81 -9.07 -30.20 -7.11
N SER A 82 -10.09 -30.00 -6.28
CA SER A 82 -11.40 -29.54 -6.74
C SER A 82 -11.38 -28.03 -7.04
N THR A 83 -10.68 -27.27 -6.20
CA THR A 83 -10.48 -25.83 -6.36
C THR A 83 -9.70 -25.55 -7.64
N ASP A 84 -8.59 -26.25 -7.89
CA ASP A 84 -7.74 -26.07 -9.06
C ASP A 84 -8.50 -26.34 -10.37
N LYS A 85 -9.29 -27.41 -10.42
CA LYS A 85 -10.12 -27.73 -11.58
C LYS A 85 -11.19 -26.68 -11.83
N MET A 86 -11.81 -26.18 -10.76
CA MET A 86 -12.82 -25.12 -10.84
C MET A 86 -12.20 -23.81 -11.33
N LEU A 87 -11.06 -23.40 -10.76
CA LEU A 87 -10.33 -22.20 -11.18
C LEU A 87 -9.88 -22.29 -12.64
N MET A 88 -9.39 -23.45 -13.09
CA MET A 88 -9.02 -23.66 -14.50
C MET A 88 -10.23 -23.54 -15.43
N GLU A 89 -11.42 -24.01 -15.02
CA GLU A 89 -12.64 -23.89 -15.82
C GLU A 89 -13.15 -22.45 -15.91
N ILE A 90 -13.05 -21.70 -14.81
CA ILE A 90 -13.33 -20.25 -14.78
C ILE A 90 -12.32 -19.50 -15.65
N GLU A 91 -11.04 -19.84 -15.54
CA GLU A 91 -9.98 -19.25 -16.34
C GLU A 91 -10.29 -19.41 -17.83
N GLU A 92 -10.54 -20.64 -18.29
CA GLU A 92 -10.78 -20.93 -19.71
C GLU A 92 -12.09 -20.32 -20.22
N SER A 93 -13.15 -20.32 -19.39
CA SER A 93 -14.50 -19.93 -19.83
C SER A 93 -14.79 -18.44 -19.71
N ILE A 94 -14.18 -17.76 -18.75
CA ILE A 94 -14.49 -16.37 -18.39
C ILE A 94 -13.24 -15.49 -18.61
N ILE A 95 -12.15 -15.77 -17.89
CA ILE A 95 -11.03 -14.83 -17.73
C ILE A 95 -10.15 -14.77 -18.98
N LYS A 96 -9.80 -15.91 -19.59
CA LYS A 96 -8.83 -16.02 -20.70
C LYS A 96 -9.12 -15.07 -21.87
N THR A 97 -10.39 -14.82 -22.14
CA THR A 97 -10.83 -13.96 -23.25
C THR A 97 -10.57 -12.46 -23.02
N ILE A 98 -10.43 -12.06 -21.75
CA ILE A 98 -10.26 -10.66 -21.30
C ILE A 98 -9.05 -10.46 -20.36
N ARG A 99 -8.22 -11.50 -20.16
CA ARG A 99 -7.08 -11.49 -19.22
C ARG A 99 -6.16 -10.28 -19.42
N PRO A 100 -5.73 -9.90 -20.64
CA PRO A 100 -4.88 -8.72 -20.82
C PRO A 100 -5.55 -7.43 -20.33
N GLN A 101 -6.85 -7.28 -20.56
CA GLN A 101 -7.62 -6.11 -20.16
C GLN A 101 -7.87 -6.07 -18.64
N LEU A 102 -8.01 -7.22 -17.99
CA LEU A 102 -8.13 -7.27 -16.52
C LEU A 102 -6.83 -6.85 -15.84
N VAL A 103 -5.68 -7.28 -16.36
CA VAL A 103 -4.36 -6.86 -15.85
C VAL A 103 -4.18 -5.34 -16.03
N GLU A 104 -4.54 -4.81 -17.20
CA GLU A 104 -4.52 -3.37 -17.46
C GLU A 104 -5.45 -2.60 -16.52
N ALA A 105 -6.69 -3.06 -16.34
CA ALA A 105 -7.67 -2.45 -15.45
C ALA A 105 -7.19 -2.43 -13.99
N PHE A 106 -6.62 -3.54 -13.51
CA PHE A 106 -6.08 -3.63 -12.16
C PHE A 106 -4.94 -2.64 -11.93
N GLU A 107 -3.97 -2.57 -12.83
CA GLU A 107 -2.84 -1.62 -12.69
C GLU A 107 -3.32 -0.16 -12.79
N ALA A 108 -4.28 0.14 -13.67
CA ALA A 108 -4.89 1.45 -13.76
C ALA A 108 -5.64 1.84 -12.49
N ASN A 109 -6.39 0.91 -11.89
CA ASN A 109 -7.11 1.11 -10.64
C ASN A 109 -6.16 1.30 -9.46
N LYS A 110 -5.10 0.49 -9.37
CA LYS A 110 -4.05 0.62 -8.36
C LYS A 110 -3.34 1.98 -8.45
N LYS A 111 -3.04 2.44 -9.66
CA LYS A 111 -2.48 3.78 -9.89
C LYS A 111 -3.48 4.88 -9.53
N GLY A 112 -4.76 4.69 -9.87
CA GLY A 112 -5.83 5.62 -9.57
C GLY A 112 -6.15 5.74 -8.07
N GLU A 113 -5.97 4.68 -7.28
CA GLU A 113 -6.05 4.76 -5.82
C GLU A 113 -4.94 5.65 -5.25
N ILE A 114 -3.74 5.63 -5.84
CA ILE A 114 -2.61 6.50 -5.47
C ILE A 114 -2.89 7.96 -5.90
N GLU A 115 -3.56 8.16 -7.04
CA GLU A 115 -3.89 9.50 -7.58
C GLU A 115 -5.23 10.07 -7.07
N GLN A 116 -6.07 9.33 -6.33
CA GLN A 116 -7.25 9.85 -5.62
C GLN A 116 -6.96 10.22 -4.15
N VAL A 117 -5.73 9.97 -3.66
CA VAL A 117 -5.20 10.52 -2.41
C VAL A 117 -5.01 12.06 -2.38
N PRO A 118 -5.02 12.86 -3.48
CA PRO A 118 -4.78 14.30 -3.43
C PRO A 118 -5.72 15.08 -2.51
N GLU A 119 -6.96 14.61 -2.30
CA GLU A 119 -7.90 15.31 -1.40
C GLU A 119 -7.56 15.06 0.08
N ILE A 120 -6.95 13.92 0.39
CA ILE A 120 -6.33 13.65 1.70
C ILE A 120 -4.99 14.41 1.79
N GLU A 121 -4.13 14.37 0.76
CA GLU A 121 -2.88 15.13 0.72
C GLU A 121 -3.09 16.65 0.92
N GLN A 122 -4.15 17.22 0.34
CA GLN A 122 -4.46 18.64 0.49
C GLN A 122 -4.80 19.04 1.93
N LYS A 123 -5.47 18.17 2.71
CA LYS A 123 -5.76 18.44 4.13
C LYS A 123 -4.54 18.24 5.03
N LEU A 124 -3.59 17.41 4.61
CA LEU A 124 -2.41 17.06 5.40
C LEU A 124 -1.21 18.00 5.19
N ASN A 125 -1.17 18.71 4.06
CA ASN A 125 -0.08 19.63 3.73
C ASN A 125 0.06 20.83 4.70
N GLY A 126 -1.00 21.19 5.44
CA GLY A 126 -1.01 22.37 6.31
C GLY A 126 -0.03 22.33 7.48
N SER A 127 0.44 21.13 7.90
CA SER A 127 1.39 21.01 9.01
C SER A 127 2.86 21.14 8.59
N PHE A 128 3.17 20.94 7.31
CA PHE A 128 4.54 20.96 6.78
C PHE A 128 5.08 22.34 6.46
N GLU A 129 4.21 23.35 6.35
CA GLU A 129 4.63 24.75 6.18
C GLU A 129 5.49 25.25 7.35
N LYS A 130 5.46 24.56 8.50
CA LYS A 130 6.26 24.89 9.69
C LYS A 130 7.66 24.26 9.67
N PHE A 131 8.00 23.48 8.65
CA PHE A 131 9.28 22.77 8.60
C PHE A 131 10.36 23.71 8.07
N PRO A 132 11.61 23.64 8.58
CA PRO A 132 12.74 24.22 7.89
C PRO A 132 12.85 23.62 6.48
N LYS A 133 13.11 24.44 5.46
CA LYS A 133 13.13 24.03 4.04
C LYS A 133 13.92 22.73 3.78
N GLY A 134 15.08 22.58 4.43
CA GLY A 134 15.90 21.38 4.28
C GLY A 134 15.24 20.09 4.80
N ILE A 135 14.42 20.18 5.85
CA ILE A 135 13.67 19.03 6.37
C ILE A 135 12.44 18.78 5.49
N GLU A 136 11.77 19.83 5.05
CA GLU A 136 10.62 19.75 4.13
C GLU A 136 10.98 18.96 2.86
N ASP A 137 12.11 19.28 2.24
CA ASP A 137 12.60 18.59 1.03
C ASP A 137 12.90 17.11 1.28
N ILE A 138 13.49 16.78 2.44
CA ILE A 138 13.75 15.39 2.83
C ILE A 138 12.46 14.62 3.00
N VAL A 139 11.48 15.22 3.69
CA VAL A 139 10.20 14.60 4.00
C VAL A 139 9.42 14.35 2.70
N LYS A 140 9.34 15.34 1.81
CA LYS A 140 8.77 15.17 0.46
C LYS A 140 9.49 14.08 -0.33
N LYS A 141 10.82 14.08 -0.36
CA LYS A 141 11.62 13.07 -1.08
C LYS A 141 11.51 11.66 -0.48
N SER A 142 11.22 11.53 0.80
CA SER A 142 11.07 10.24 1.46
C SER A 142 9.81 9.48 1.04
N ASN A 143 8.83 10.17 0.44
CA ASN A 143 7.51 9.63 0.13
C ASN A 143 6.81 9.04 1.38
N TYR A 144 6.99 9.69 2.55
CA TYR A 144 6.51 9.11 3.80
C TYR A 144 4.98 9.01 3.86
N GLN A 145 4.24 9.91 3.19
CA GLN A 145 2.76 9.90 3.19
C GLN A 145 2.20 8.62 2.56
N ALA A 146 2.70 8.25 1.38
CA ALA A 146 2.30 7.00 0.73
C ALA A 146 2.66 5.77 1.61
N ILE A 147 3.86 5.77 2.19
CA ILE A 147 4.31 4.69 3.09
C ILE A 147 3.43 4.63 4.36
N LEU A 148 3.07 5.79 4.91
CA LEU A 148 2.20 5.91 6.07
C LEU A 148 0.81 5.36 5.76
N TYR A 149 0.26 5.70 4.60
CA TYR A 149 -1.02 5.18 4.15
C TYR A 149 -0.98 3.65 4.01
N ASP A 150 0.05 3.09 3.37
CA ASP A 150 0.21 1.65 3.23
C ASP A 150 0.30 0.94 4.60
N ILE A 151 1.04 1.53 5.55
CA ILE A 151 1.12 1.04 6.92
C ILE A 151 -0.27 1.11 7.58
N ALA A 152 -0.93 2.26 7.57
CA ALA A 152 -2.23 2.47 8.19
C ALA A 152 -3.28 1.48 7.63
N LYS A 153 -3.28 1.27 6.31
CA LYS A 153 -4.11 0.28 5.62
C LYS A 153 -3.79 -1.14 6.10
N GLY A 154 -2.51 -1.51 6.20
CA GLY A 154 -2.08 -2.83 6.69
C GLY A 154 -2.52 -3.14 8.14
N TYR A 155 -2.76 -2.11 8.96
CA TYR A 155 -3.27 -2.24 10.32
C TYR A 155 -4.78 -1.95 10.45
N ASN A 156 -5.51 -1.81 9.34
CA ASN A 156 -6.94 -1.46 9.30
C ASN A 156 -7.29 -0.20 10.11
N LEU A 157 -6.42 0.82 10.08
CA LEU A 157 -6.69 2.07 10.78
C LEU A 157 -7.79 2.85 10.06
N THR A 158 -8.71 3.42 10.84
CA THR A 158 -9.73 4.35 10.34
C THR A 158 -9.09 5.67 9.88
N VAL A 159 -9.81 6.44 9.07
CA VAL A 159 -9.36 7.78 8.61
C VAL A 159 -9.01 8.69 9.80
N ALA A 160 -9.79 8.66 10.88
CA ALA A 160 -9.53 9.45 12.08
C ALA A 160 -8.26 8.98 12.83
N GLN A 161 -7.99 7.67 12.86
CA GLN A 161 -6.76 7.13 13.43
C GLN A 161 -5.53 7.45 12.58
N MET A 162 -5.69 7.50 11.26
CA MET A 162 -4.62 7.91 10.35
C MET A 162 -4.20 9.36 10.58
N ASP A 163 -5.14 10.27 10.79
CA ASP A 163 -4.88 11.68 11.13
C ASP A 163 -4.07 11.80 12.45
N ILE A 164 -4.46 11.03 13.48
CA ILE A 164 -3.71 10.94 14.74
C ILE A 164 -2.29 10.43 14.52
N LEU A 165 -2.14 9.37 13.73
CA LEU A 165 -0.86 8.74 13.45
C LEU A 165 0.08 9.69 12.69
N GLU A 166 -0.44 10.38 11.68
CA GLU A 166 0.31 11.36 10.93
C GLU A 166 0.76 12.52 11.80
N LYS A 167 -0.14 13.05 12.62
CA LYS A 167 0.20 14.11 13.57
C LYS A 167 1.32 13.65 14.51
N ALA A 168 1.24 12.43 15.04
CA ALA A 168 2.27 11.87 15.91
C ALA A 168 3.64 11.78 15.21
N ILE A 169 3.67 11.29 13.96
CA ILE A 169 4.89 11.18 13.16
C ILE A 169 5.45 12.56 12.86
N THR A 170 4.59 13.51 12.47
CA THR A 170 4.96 14.90 12.20
C THR A 170 5.57 15.55 13.43
N ASP A 171 4.92 15.42 14.60
CA ASP A 171 5.41 15.95 15.87
C ASP A 171 6.75 15.30 16.28
N LEU A 172 6.97 14.02 15.95
CA LEU A 172 8.26 13.36 16.14
C LEU A 172 9.35 13.88 15.18
N ILE A 173 9.05 14.09 13.90
CA ILE A 173 10.01 14.61 12.90
C ILE A 173 10.51 16.00 13.28
N ILE A 174 9.63 16.87 13.77
CA ILE A 174 9.98 18.23 14.20
C ILE A 174 10.53 18.30 15.63
N GLY A 175 10.64 17.16 16.32
CA GLY A 175 11.19 17.07 17.67
C GLY A 175 10.28 17.63 18.77
N LYS A 176 8.96 17.73 18.56
CA LYS A 176 7.99 18.04 19.62
C LYS A 176 7.72 16.84 20.52
N THR A 177 7.76 15.63 19.96
CA THR A 177 7.59 14.37 20.69
C THR A 177 8.93 13.68 20.80
N HIS A 178 9.32 13.22 22.00
CA HIS A 178 10.54 12.44 22.16
C HIS A 178 10.35 11.02 21.59
N PRO A 179 11.37 10.38 20.96
CA PRO A 179 11.25 9.03 20.41
C PRO A 179 10.74 7.99 21.44
N ASP A 180 11.17 8.09 22.69
CA ASP A 180 10.76 7.18 23.76
C ASP A 180 9.29 7.37 24.19
N GLU A 181 8.69 8.51 23.87
CA GLU A 181 7.29 8.82 24.17
C GLU A 181 6.35 8.47 23.01
N PHE A 182 6.89 8.25 21.81
CA PHE A 182 6.11 8.05 20.59
C PHE A 182 5.16 6.85 20.69
N GLU A 183 5.65 5.71 21.20
CA GLU A 183 4.80 4.52 21.36
C GLU A 183 3.68 4.75 22.38
N ASN A 184 3.97 5.45 23.48
CA ASN A 184 2.97 5.75 24.51
C ASN A 184 1.91 6.73 24.00
N TYR A 185 2.31 7.72 23.20
CA TYR A 185 1.40 8.64 22.52
C TYR A 185 0.43 7.88 21.59
N LEU A 186 0.94 6.92 20.81
CA LEU A 186 0.08 6.12 19.93
C LEU A 186 -0.87 5.21 20.73
N LYS A 187 -0.42 4.65 21.86
CA LYS A 187 -1.28 3.84 22.76
C LYS A 187 -2.45 4.64 23.33
N SER A 188 -2.23 5.90 23.72
CA SER A 188 -3.31 6.72 24.28
C SER A 188 -4.33 7.13 23.23
N ASP A 189 -3.86 7.49 22.03
CA ASP A 189 -4.70 8.24 21.09
C ASP A 189 -5.35 7.34 20.02
N LEU A 190 -4.66 6.29 19.54
CA LEU A 190 -5.20 5.42 18.48
C LEU A 190 -6.31 4.48 18.96
N LYS A 191 -6.41 4.19 20.26
CA LYS A 191 -7.38 3.23 20.83
C LYS A 191 -7.32 1.84 20.17
N VAL A 192 -6.14 1.40 19.74
CA VAL A 192 -5.90 0.04 19.21
C VAL A 192 -5.18 -0.83 20.26
N PRO A 193 -5.21 -2.17 20.15
CA PRO A 193 -4.53 -3.05 21.09
C PRO A 193 -3.04 -2.74 21.21
N SER A 194 -2.47 -2.84 22.42
CA SER A 194 -1.06 -2.50 22.67
C SER A 194 -0.08 -3.33 21.82
N GLU A 195 -0.41 -4.57 21.50
CA GLU A 195 0.41 -5.41 20.62
C GLU A 195 0.46 -4.84 19.20
N THR A 196 -0.67 -4.34 18.70
CA THR A 196 -0.78 -3.69 17.39
C THR A 196 0.07 -2.43 17.35
N VAL A 197 0.07 -1.61 18.41
CA VAL A 197 0.91 -0.40 18.48
C VAL A 197 2.40 -0.74 18.38
N GLY A 198 2.86 -1.78 19.07
CA GLY A 198 4.27 -2.19 19.00
C GLY A 198 4.71 -2.57 17.58
N LYS A 199 3.87 -3.32 16.86
CA LYS A 199 4.13 -3.69 15.45
C LYS A 199 4.07 -2.45 14.53
N LEU A 200 3.09 -1.58 14.74
CA LEU A 200 2.93 -0.32 14.01
C LEU A 200 4.17 0.59 14.15
N VAL A 201 4.66 0.78 15.38
CA VAL A 201 5.87 1.57 15.67
C VAL A 201 7.10 0.98 14.99
N LYS A 202 7.21 -0.35 14.98
CA LYS A 202 8.30 -1.05 14.29
C LYS A 202 8.28 -0.76 12.79
N ASP A 203 7.12 -0.92 12.14
CA ASP A 203 6.98 -0.68 10.70
C ASP A 203 7.24 0.78 10.32
N ILE A 204 6.78 1.74 11.14
CA ILE A 204 7.05 3.17 10.94
C ILE A 204 8.55 3.46 11.06
N ASN A 205 9.21 2.88 12.07
CA ASN A 205 10.65 3.03 12.24
C ASN A 205 11.44 2.49 11.05
N GLU A 206 11.07 1.31 10.56
CA GLU A 206 11.77 0.64 9.46
C GLU A 206 11.49 1.28 8.10
N LYS A 207 10.22 1.61 7.80
CA LYS A 207 9.82 2.06 6.47
C LYS A 207 9.88 3.59 6.29
N ILE A 208 9.64 4.36 7.35
CA ILE A 208 9.61 5.82 7.30
C ILE A 208 10.89 6.42 7.89
N PHE A 209 11.15 6.20 9.19
CA PHE A 209 12.23 6.92 9.87
C PHE A 209 13.61 6.51 9.41
N LEU A 210 13.83 5.24 9.05
CA LEU A 210 15.11 4.80 8.49
C LEU A 210 15.47 5.59 7.23
N LYS A 211 14.51 5.71 6.29
CA LYS A 211 14.70 6.43 5.02
C LYS A 211 14.95 7.93 5.23
N ILE A 212 14.20 8.56 6.15
CA ILE A 212 14.42 9.97 6.51
C ILE A 212 15.83 10.16 7.11
N ARG A 213 16.27 9.28 8.01
CA ARG A 213 17.63 9.34 8.60
C ARG A 213 18.73 9.19 7.53
N GLU A 214 18.55 8.31 6.55
CA GLU A 214 19.50 8.14 5.45
C GLU A 214 19.59 9.40 4.58
N LEU A 215 18.45 10.02 4.26
CA LEU A 215 18.41 11.28 3.53
C LEU A 215 19.06 12.43 4.30
N LEU A 216 18.84 12.51 5.62
CA LEU A 216 19.49 13.48 6.50
C LEU A 216 21.02 13.31 6.53
N LYS A 217 21.51 12.06 6.59
CA LYS A 217 22.95 11.77 6.51
C LYS A 217 23.55 12.26 5.19
N LEU A 218 22.85 12.02 4.09
CA LEU A 218 23.26 12.47 2.75
C LEU A 218 23.36 14.00 2.66
N MET A 219 22.42 14.74 3.25
CA MET A 219 22.47 16.21 3.26
C MET A 219 23.57 16.79 4.15
N ASN A 220 23.91 16.11 5.26
CA ASN A 220 24.92 16.60 6.20
C ASN A 220 26.34 16.07 5.92
N THR A 221 26.52 15.24 4.91
CA THR A 221 27.85 14.82 4.48
C THR A 221 28.53 16.00 3.79
N PRO A 222 29.66 16.54 4.31
CA PRO A 222 30.32 17.70 3.72
C PRO A 222 30.68 17.40 2.27
N ARG A 223 30.21 18.24 1.34
CA ARG A 223 30.45 18.15 -0.11
C ARG A 223 31.93 18.29 -0.52
N GLY A 224 32.88 18.22 0.42
CA GLY A 224 34.27 18.63 0.26
C GLY A 224 35.33 17.54 0.35
N ASN A 225 35.01 16.29 0.68
CA ASN A 225 36.01 15.21 0.65
C ASN A 225 35.83 14.33 -0.60
N SER A 226 35.77 14.97 -1.76
CA SER A 226 36.19 14.29 -3.00
C SER A 226 37.68 14.00 -2.86
N PRO A 227 38.18 12.79 -3.18
CA PRO A 227 39.61 12.48 -3.19
C PRO A 227 40.29 13.29 -4.30
N LEU A 228 40.68 14.52 -4.01
CA LEU A 228 41.55 15.31 -4.86
C LEU A 228 42.86 15.53 -4.11
N GLU A 229 43.88 14.93 -4.72
CA GLU A 229 45.30 15.21 -4.62
C GLU A 229 45.98 14.84 -3.29
N GLU A 230 46.72 13.73 -3.37
CA GLU A 230 47.97 13.52 -2.64
C GLU A 230 48.79 14.83 -2.67
N TYR A 231 48.71 15.60 -1.61
CA TYR A 231 49.75 16.59 -1.34
C TYR A 231 51.01 15.82 -0.96
N PRO A 232 52.13 16.01 -1.68
CA PRO A 232 53.37 15.38 -1.31
C PRO A 232 53.79 15.87 0.07
N SER A 233 54.01 14.89 0.94
CA SER A 233 54.66 15.02 2.23
C SER A 233 55.93 15.87 2.08
N GLY A 234 55.87 17.11 2.55
CA GLY A 234 56.96 18.07 2.53
C GLY A 234 56.93 18.86 3.83
N GLY A 235 57.65 18.35 4.83
CA GLY A 235 57.78 18.97 6.14
C GLY A 235 58.49 20.32 6.12
N GLY A 236 58.27 21.07 7.19
CA GLY A 236 58.98 22.32 7.47
C GLY A 236 58.09 23.25 8.26
N GLY A 237 58.19 23.20 9.58
CA GLY A 237 57.37 24.01 10.48
C GLY A 237 57.62 25.50 10.37
N GLN A 238 56.75 26.29 11.01
CA GLN A 238 57.13 27.32 11.97
C GLN A 238 55.89 28.06 12.52
N THR A 239 55.91 28.19 13.85
CA THR A 239 55.51 29.34 14.68
C THR A 239 54.14 30.00 14.49
N TYR A 240 53.33 29.87 15.54
CA TYR A 240 52.23 30.76 15.91
C TYR A 240 52.69 32.21 16.10
N PRO A 241 51.89 33.20 15.66
CA PRO A 241 51.83 34.51 16.30
C PRO A 241 50.47 34.77 16.97
N PRO A 242 50.42 35.60 18.03
CA PRO A 242 49.21 35.89 18.80
C PRO A 242 48.43 37.10 18.25
N HIS A 243 47.12 37.09 18.55
CA HIS A 243 46.17 38.21 18.69
C HIS A 243 46.28 39.43 17.76
N SER A 244 45.17 39.72 17.06
CA SER A 244 44.66 41.10 16.98
C SER A 244 43.14 41.15 16.78
N ASP A 245 42.58 42.05 17.56
CA ASP A 245 41.22 42.55 17.65
C ASP A 245 40.80 43.39 16.42
N PHE A 246 39.50 43.77 16.36
CA PHE A 246 38.81 44.69 15.43
C PHE A 246 38.31 44.18 14.07
N GLY A 247 37.01 44.39 13.80
CA GLY A 247 36.52 44.47 12.42
C GLY A 247 35.01 44.30 12.19
N ARG A 248 34.23 45.32 12.52
CA ARG A 248 32.80 45.51 12.19
C ARG A 248 32.58 45.66 10.67
N SER A 249 31.70 44.85 10.06
CA SER A 249 31.13 45.11 8.73
C SER A 249 29.68 44.63 8.62
N THR A 250 28.82 45.54 8.15
CA THR A 250 27.39 45.44 7.85
C THR A 250 27.07 44.64 6.58
N PRO A 251 25.80 44.25 6.35
CA PRO A 251 25.41 43.31 5.29
C PRO A 251 25.22 44.01 3.93
N GLN A 252 25.65 43.35 2.86
CA GLN A 252 25.38 43.77 1.49
C GLN A 252 24.54 42.72 0.75
N GLU A 253 23.33 43.17 0.44
CA GLU A 253 22.28 42.60 -0.39
C GLU A 253 22.69 42.66 -1.87
N GLY A 254 22.39 41.62 -2.67
CA GLY A 254 22.77 41.62 -4.08
C GLY A 254 22.30 40.39 -4.88
N ASN A 255 21.05 40.46 -5.34
CA ASN A 255 20.45 39.64 -6.39
C ASN A 255 21.33 39.47 -7.64
N SER A 256 21.56 38.22 -8.10
CA SER A 256 21.76 37.93 -9.53
C SER A 256 21.72 36.42 -9.83
N ASP A 257 20.54 35.84 -10.08
CA ASP A 257 20.43 34.43 -10.53
C ASP A 257 19.35 34.20 -11.62
N THR A 258 19.15 35.17 -12.51
CA THR A 258 18.24 35.00 -13.67
C THR A 258 18.86 35.38 -15.01
N LYS A 259 20.18 35.58 -15.10
CA LYS A 259 20.85 35.96 -16.35
C LYS A 259 21.50 34.82 -17.16
N VAL A 260 21.30 33.56 -16.77
CA VAL A 260 21.92 32.40 -17.46
C VAL A 260 20.96 31.66 -18.40
N LEU A 261 19.64 31.93 -18.35
CA LEU A 261 18.65 31.19 -19.15
C LEU A 261 18.34 31.80 -20.54
N ASN A 262 18.68 33.06 -20.80
CA ASN A 262 18.33 33.75 -22.04
C ASN A 262 19.35 33.58 -23.18
N THR A 263 20.52 33.00 -22.91
CA THR A 263 21.58 32.83 -23.91
C THR A 263 21.42 31.55 -24.74
N ALA A 264 20.47 30.68 -24.39
CA ALA A 264 20.28 29.37 -25.03
C ALA A 264 19.24 29.35 -26.17
N GLY A 265 18.63 30.49 -26.54
CA GLY A 265 17.74 30.58 -27.70
C GLY A 265 16.47 29.72 -27.62
N ILE A 266 15.97 29.46 -26.41
CA ILE A 266 14.71 28.73 -26.21
C ILE A 266 13.56 29.74 -26.11
N GLU A 267 12.81 29.89 -27.19
CA GLU A 267 11.55 30.62 -27.23
C GLU A 267 10.45 29.78 -26.55
N ILE A 268 9.93 30.25 -25.41
CA ILE A 268 8.71 29.69 -24.82
C ILE A 268 7.52 30.35 -25.53
N ILE A 269 6.86 29.59 -26.41
CA ILE A 269 5.61 29.97 -27.06
C ILE A 269 4.45 29.61 -26.13
N PRO A 270 3.65 30.57 -25.62
CA PRO A 270 2.45 30.25 -24.86
C PRO A 270 1.24 30.25 -25.82
N GLN A 271 1.02 29.15 -26.55
CA GLN A 271 -0.22 28.97 -27.32
C GLN A 271 -0.40 27.53 -27.80
N ARG A 272 -1.08 26.70 -26.99
CA ARG A 272 -2.01 25.63 -27.42
C ARG A 272 -2.52 24.85 -26.21
N LEU A 273 -3.51 25.40 -25.54
CA LEU A 273 -4.39 24.68 -24.60
C LEU A 273 -5.84 25.04 -24.95
N GLN A 274 -6.25 24.68 -26.17
CA GLN A 274 -7.64 24.88 -26.63
C GLN A 274 -8.05 23.91 -27.75
N GLN A 275 -7.39 22.75 -27.87
CA GLN A 275 -7.71 21.79 -28.94
C GLN A 275 -7.76 20.34 -28.45
N LEU A 276 -8.48 20.12 -27.34
CA LEU A 276 -8.90 18.80 -26.87
C LEU A 276 -10.40 18.77 -26.47
N GLU A 277 -11.17 19.78 -26.86
CA GLU A 277 -12.60 19.92 -26.51
C GLU A 277 -13.57 19.59 -27.66
N LEU A 278 -13.10 18.93 -28.72
CA LEU A 278 -13.90 18.61 -29.90
C LEU A 278 -13.70 17.17 -30.40
N GLU A 279 -13.71 16.17 -29.51
CA GLU A 279 -14.10 14.78 -29.86
C GLU A 279 -14.86 14.07 -28.72
N ALA A 280 -15.63 14.81 -27.91
CA ALA A 280 -16.66 14.23 -27.05
C ALA A 280 -17.97 14.12 -27.84
N GLY A 281 -17.99 13.24 -28.85
CA GLY A 281 -19.08 13.12 -29.80
C GLY A 281 -19.52 11.68 -30.03
N LYS A 282 -20.17 11.09 -29.01
CA LYS A 282 -21.02 9.88 -28.96
C LYS A 282 -20.66 8.98 -27.78
N ILE A 283 -21.12 9.39 -26.60
CA ILE A 283 -21.40 8.43 -25.52
C ILE A 283 -22.67 7.68 -25.96
N PRO A 284 -22.68 6.33 -26.06
CA PRO A 284 -23.93 5.62 -26.27
C PRO A 284 -24.81 5.83 -25.03
N GLU A 285 -26.02 6.34 -25.26
CA GLU A 285 -27.11 6.42 -24.31
C GLU A 285 -27.32 5.06 -23.63
N ASN A 286 -26.77 4.86 -22.43
CA ASN A 286 -27.20 3.78 -21.53
C ASN A 286 -26.66 3.85 -20.10
N ARG A 287 -26.06 4.96 -19.63
CA ARG A 287 -25.57 5.01 -18.24
C ARG A 287 -26.73 4.95 -17.24
N GLU A 288 -27.79 5.73 -17.48
CA GLU A 288 -28.99 5.72 -16.63
C GLU A 288 -29.79 4.42 -16.77
N ASP A 289 -29.82 3.80 -17.95
CA ASP A 289 -30.51 2.52 -18.16
C ASP A 289 -29.79 1.32 -17.53
N ILE A 290 -28.45 1.32 -17.50
CA ILE A 290 -27.67 0.35 -16.73
C ILE A 290 -27.86 0.57 -15.22
N LEU A 291 -27.81 1.82 -14.76
CA LEU A 291 -28.06 2.15 -13.35
C LEU A 291 -29.48 1.75 -12.91
N ASN A 292 -30.51 2.03 -13.72
CA ASN A 292 -31.89 1.65 -13.45
C ASN A 292 -32.10 0.12 -13.45
N LYS A 293 -31.33 -0.63 -14.25
CA LYS A 293 -31.31 -2.11 -14.21
C LYS A 293 -30.62 -2.66 -12.96
N ILE A 294 -29.66 -1.92 -12.39
CA ILE A 294 -28.96 -2.28 -11.14
C ILE A 294 -29.73 -1.78 -9.90
N GLU A 295 -30.58 -0.75 -10.01
CA GLU A 295 -31.33 -0.11 -8.91
C GLU A 295 -32.55 -0.91 -8.45
N LYS A 296 -32.91 -1.99 -9.16
CA LYS A 296 -33.78 -3.07 -8.65
C LYS A 296 -33.01 -4.37 -8.43
N PRO A 297 -32.00 -4.43 -7.55
CA PRO A 297 -31.47 -5.72 -7.15
C PRO A 297 -32.40 -6.30 -6.08
N GLU A 298 -32.76 -7.56 -6.22
CA GLU A 298 -33.02 -8.37 -5.02
C GLU A 298 -31.83 -8.18 -4.07
N ALA A 299 -32.11 -8.03 -2.77
CA ALA A 299 -31.18 -7.60 -1.70
C ALA A 299 -29.68 -7.73 -2.03
N VAL A 300 -28.95 -6.61 -2.05
CA VAL A 300 -27.50 -6.60 -2.29
C VAL A 300 -26.80 -7.42 -1.21
N HIS A 301 -25.98 -8.37 -1.65
CA HIS A 301 -25.38 -9.41 -0.81
C HIS A 301 -24.40 -8.85 0.23
N PRO A 302 -24.46 -9.30 1.49
CA PRO A 302 -23.64 -8.78 2.58
C PRO A 302 -22.13 -8.98 2.36
N ILE A 303 -21.70 -10.05 1.65
CA ILE A 303 -20.27 -10.33 1.40
C ILE A 303 -19.62 -9.27 0.50
N LEU A 304 -20.33 -8.79 -0.53
CA LEU A 304 -19.84 -7.71 -1.39
C LEU A 304 -19.63 -6.41 -0.60
N VAL A 305 -20.55 -6.11 0.33
CA VAL A 305 -20.42 -4.95 1.21
C VAL A 305 -19.18 -5.08 2.09
N GLU A 306 -18.95 -6.23 2.70
CA GLU A 306 -17.78 -6.47 3.55
C GLU A 306 -16.47 -6.30 2.76
N LYS A 307 -16.36 -6.91 1.58
CA LYS A 307 -15.13 -6.89 0.76
C LYS A 307 -14.82 -5.53 0.14
N LEU A 308 -15.83 -4.76 -0.25
CA LEU A 308 -15.64 -3.42 -0.82
C LEU A 308 -15.58 -2.31 0.25
N SER A 309 -15.99 -2.62 1.48
CA SER A 309 -15.86 -1.73 2.63
C SER A 309 -14.56 -1.92 3.40
N GLY A 310 -14.02 -3.14 3.42
CA GLY A 310 -12.70 -3.45 3.92
C GLY A 310 -11.62 -3.11 2.90
N SER A 311 -10.46 -2.68 3.37
CA SER A 311 -9.25 -2.75 2.55
C SER A 311 -8.91 -4.22 2.32
N VAL A 312 -8.95 -4.65 1.06
CA VAL A 312 -8.49 -5.97 0.60
C VAL A 312 -7.21 -6.39 1.34
N GLN A 313 -7.29 -7.46 2.14
CA GLN A 313 -6.17 -8.01 2.88
C GLN A 313 -5.53 -9.13 2.06
N THR A 314 -4.37 -8.88 1.47
CA THR A 314 -3.53 -9.97 0.97
C THR A 314 -3.07 -10.80 2.17
N GLY A 315 -3.55 -12.04 2.27
CA GLY A 315 -3.14 -12.96 3.32
C GLY A 315 -1.62 -13.18 3.23
N VAL A 316 -0.87 -12.84 4.28
CA VAL A 316 0.52 -13.28 4.37
C VAL A 316 0.49 -14.77 4.72
N THR A 317 0.47 -15.61 3.69
CA THR A 317 0.63 -17.06 3.82
C THR A 317 2.01 -17.34 4.40
N LYS A 318 2.05 -17.69 5.69
CA LYS A 318 3.24 -18.22 6.33
C LYS A 318 3.49 -19.60 5.75
N THR A 319 4.39 -19.69 4.78
CA THR A 319 4.86 -20.98 4.28
C THR A 319 5.61 -21.71 5.41
N GLU A 320 5.35 -23.01 5.58
CA GLU A 320 6.00 -23.87 6.59
C GLU A 320 7.49 -24.12 6.33
N HIS A 321 8.13 -23.31 5.48
CA HIS A 321 9.57 -23.39 5.17
C HIS A 321 10.42 -22.45 6.04
N SER A 322 9.91 -21.98 7.19
CA SER A 322 10.73 -21.26 8.15
C SER A 322 11.60 -22.27 8.92
N LEU A 323 12.90 -22.27 8.59
CA LEU A 323 13.92 -23.07 9.26
C LEU A 323 14.02 -22.65 10.74
N GLU A 324 13.26 -23.33 11.61
CA GLU A 324 13.48 -23.29 13.06
C GLU A 324 14.75 -24.07 13.39
N ASN A 325 15.91 -23.42 13.36
CA ASN A 325 17.08 -23.95 14.04
C ASN A 325 18.10 -22.86 14.39
N LEU A 326 18.62 -22.99 15.62
CA LEU A 326 19.73 -22.26 16.24
C LEU A 326 19.36 -20.90 16.85
N THR A 327 18.94 -20.92 18.12
CA THR A 327 19.78 -20.51 19.28
C THR A 327 18.85 -20.18 20.46
N ARG A 328 18.71 -21.09 21.42
CA ARG A 328 18.07 -20.82 22.71
C ARG A 328 19.04 -21.24 23.83
N PRO A 329 19.61 -20.29 24.61
CA PRO A 329 20.27 -20.65 25.86
C PRO A 329 19.23 -20.85 26.97
N ALA A 330 19.59 -21.76 27.88
CA ALA A 330 18.80 -22.33 28.95
C ALA A 330 18.68 -21.43 30.19
N ASN A 331 17.53 -21.51 30.85
CA ASN A 331 17.24 -21.41 32.30
C ASN A 331 15.74 -21.08 32.44
N GLU A 332 14.92 -21.60 33.36
CA GLU A 332 15.06 -22.53 34.47
C GLU A 332 13.61 -22.88 34.90
N ALA A 333 13.40 -24.13 35.37
CA ALA A 333 12.36 -24.60 36.31
C ALA A 333 10.85 -24.37 36.02
N SER A 334 9.91 -25.27 36.27
CA SER A 334 9.81 -26.69 36.65
C SER A 334 8.29 -27.01 36.72
N LEU A 335 7.90 -28.28 36.52
CA LEU A 335 6.84 -29.06 37.23
C LEU A 335 6.24 -30.19 36.34
N PRO A 336 5.73 -31.29 36.96
CA PRO A 336 5.83 -32.64 36.42
C PRO A 336 4.58 -33.09 35.65
N ILE A 337 4.78 -33.83 34.55
CA ILE A 337 3.73 -34.54 33.83
C ILE A 337 3.94 -36.06 33.99
N PRO A 338 2.88 -36.88 34.20
CA PRO A 338 2.99 -38.30 34.52
C PRO A 338 3.47 -39.11 33.31
N GLN A 339 4.49 -39.94 33.52
CA GLN A 339 5.04 -40.82 32.49
C GLN A 339 4.11 -42.03 32.27
N LYS A 340 3.64 -42.21 31.03
CA LYS A 340 3.10 -43.49 30.55
C LYS A 340 4.27 -44.47 30.33
N PRO A 341 4.16 -45.76 30.69
CA PRO A 341 5.20 -46.73 30.44
C PRO A 341 5.34 -47.00 28.93
N LYS A 342 6.56 -46.82 28.40
CA LYS A 342 6.95 -47.29 27.07
C LYS A 342 7.05 -48.82 27.10
N VAL A 343 6.17 -49.48 26.35
CA VAL A 343 6.33 -50.88 25.98
C VAL A 343 7.45 -50.94 24.94
N ASP A 344 8.45 -51.77 25.20
CA ASP A 344 9.62 -51.98 24.35
C ASP A 344 9.22 -52.79 23.10
N PRO A 345 9.37 -52.25 21.88
CA PRO A 345 8.98 -52.92 20.63
C PRO A 345 9.79 -54.19 20.29
N TYR A 346 10.87 -54.51 21.02
CA TYR A 346 11.76 -55.64 20.71
C TYR A 346 11.75 -56.75 21.76
N ARG A 347 10.79 -56.77 22.69
CA ARG A 347 10.65 -57.87 23.64
C ARG A 347 9.83 -59.01 23.01
N GLU A 348 10.52 -59.99 22.44
CA GLU A 348 9.90 -61.24 21.98
C GLU A 348 9.16 -61.91 23.14
N ILE A 349 7.90 -62.27 22.89
CA ILE A 349 7.01 -62.93 23.84
C ILE A 349 7.35 -64.42 23.80
N PRO A 350 7.76 -65.06 24.92
CA PRO A 350 7.98 -66.51 24.95
C PRO A 350 6.65 -67.25 24.77
N GLU A 351 6.65 -68.31 23.95
CA GLU A 351 5.51 -69.19 23.65
C GLU A 351 4.84 -69.81 24.88
#